data_AF-A0A943IZE9-F1
#
_entry.id   AF-A0A943IZE9-F1
#
_cell.length_a   1.000
_cell.length_b   1.000
_cell.length_c   1.000
_cell.angle_alpha   90.00
_cell.angle_beta   90.00
_cell.angle_gamma   90.00
#
_symmetry.space_group_name_H-M   'P 1'
#
loop_
_entity.id
_entity.type
_entity.pdbx_description
1 polymer ?
#
loop_
_entity_poly.entity_id
_entity_poly.type
_entity_poly.pdbx_seq_one_letter_code
_entity_poly.pdbx_strand_id
1 'polypeptide(L)'
;MILKTTTNEFCFINVSFYETIADPRHFFEQDYEEMPEYEEESDFDFDSYYNKFIPFVQEWANEVSERLYGYGVNSIKVTSVGYPKEYNYGTDWMNVEVEFCDEWRQKMLSNISKIVNDDKCKKYAETNYRSVSGYIFLGPEDLKEFEKEIIERKSDSGYDVTILLNMYLTLAFVKEFGFKAGEAWSEITEYAYGCLSYSDFATTEMLIPEGSEHLFKDIYTAKADELYHHVLDKFGWAWRDPKYRVKYLIVKHKAVVVREYRCCR
;
A
#
# COMPACT_ATOMS: atom_id res chain seq x y z
N MET A 1 15.27 -22.42 7.23
CA MET A 1 14.32 -22.01 8.31
C MET A 1 13.40 -20.95 7.72
N ILE A 2 12.10 -20.95 8.04
CA ILE A 2 11.19 -19.89 7.57
C ILE A 2 10.66 -19.12 8.77
N LEU A 3 10.82 -17.80 8.75
CA LEU A 3 10.23 -16.87 9.71
C LEU A 3 9.01 -16.21 9.06
N LYS A 4 7.83 -16.40 9.67
CA LYS A 4 6.63 -15.66 9.31
C LYS A 4 6.59 -14.40 10.17
N THR A 5 6.49 -13.24 9.53
CA THR A 5 6.62 -11.93 10.16
C THR A 5 5.77 -10.91 9.42
N THR A 6 5.81 -9.65 9.85
CA THR A 6 5.17 -8.53 9.18
C THR A 6 6.17 -7.41 8.91
N THR A 7 5.83 -6.48 8.02
CA THR A 7 6.64 -5.28 7.78
C THR A 7 6.75 -4.35 8.99
N ASN A 8 5.88 -4.51 10.00
CA ASN A 8 5.98 -3.78 11.27
C ASN A 8 7.12 -4.34 12.16
N GLU A 9 7.40 -5.64 12.06
CA GLU A 9 8.45 -6.30 12.85
C GLU A 9 9.78 -6.34 12.09
N PHE A 10 9.72 -6.66 10.79
CA PHE A 10 10.84 -6.54 9.86
C PHE A 10 10.65 -5.33 8.95
N CYS A 11 11.14 -4.18 9.39
CA CYS A 11 10.92 -2.87 8.78
C CYS A 11 11.87 -2.62 7.59
N PHE A 12 11.73 -3.41 6.51
CA PHE A 12 12.40 -3.14 5.22
C PHE A 12 11.59 -2.21 4.31
N ILE A 13 10.31 -1.98 4.65
CA ILE A 13 9.40 -1.04 3.99
C ILE A 13 8.33 -0.56 4.98
N ASN A 14 7.93 0.71 4.88
CA ASN A 14 6.85 1.28 5.70
C ASN A 14 5.56 1.38 4.89
N VAL A 15 4.76 0.32 4.94
CA VAL A 15 3.47 0.25 4.22
C VAL A 15 2.47 1.20 4.89
N SER A 16 1.75 1.97 4.08
CA SER A 16 0.69 2.85 4.57
C SER A 16 -0.29 3.19 3.45
N PHE A 17 -1.50 2.66 3.55
CA PHE A 17 -2.61 2.90 2.63
C PHE A 17 -3.64 3.85 3.21
N TYR A 18 -3.85 3.87 4.54
CA TYR A 18 -4.87 4.73 5.13
C TYR A 18 -4.45 6.22 5.17
N GLU A 19 -5.26 7.11 4.56
CA GLU A 19 -5.03 8.57 4.52
C GLU A 19 -3.66 8.98 3.93
N THR A 20 -3.13 8.18 3.00
CA THR A 20 -1.88 8.47 2.29
C THR A 20 -2.10 8.56 0.78
N ILE A 21 -1.05 8.86 0.03
CA ILE A 21 -1.06 8.83 -1.44
C ILE A 21 -1.42 7.45 -2.01
N ALA A 22 -1.27 6.37 -1.24
CA ALA A 22 -1.65 5.02 -1.63
C ALA A 22 -3.10 4.65 -1.24
N ASP A 23 -3.80 5.53 -0.52
CA ASP A 23 -5.23 5.37 -0.25
C ASP A 23 -6.01 5.39 -1.56
N PRO A 24 -6.87 4.42 -1.88
CA PRO A 24 -7.67 4.45 -3.11
C PRO A 24 -8.39 5.77 -3.36
N ARG A 25 -8.84 6.45 -2.30
CA ARG A 25 -9.55 7.75 -2.39
C ARG A 25 -8.65 8.88 -2.88
N HIS A 26 -7.35 8.82 -2.58
CA HIS A 26 -6.36 9.78 -3.04
C HIS A 26 -5.68 9.34 -4.33
N PHE A 27 -5.41 8.04 -4.44
CA PHE A 27 -4.70 7.42 -5.55
C PHE A 27 -5.49 7.54 -6.87
N PHE A 28 -6.82 7.45 -6.82
CA PHE A 28 -7.69 7.58 -7.99
C PHE A 28 -8.51 8.89 -7.98
N GLU A 29 -8.08 9.92 -7.24
CA GLU A 29 -8.81 11.20 -7.15
C GLU A 29 -9.09 11.81 -8.53
N GLN A 30 -8.13 11.74 -9.44
CA GLN A 30 -8.30 12.21 -10.83
C GLN A 30 -9.37 11.42 -11.58
N ASP A 31 -9.43 10.09 -11.41
CA ASP A 31 -10.47 9.27 -12.04
C ASP A 31 -11.86 9.66 -11.53
N TYR A 32 -12.02 9.90 -10.22
CA TYR A 32 -13.29 10.41 -9.66
C TYR A 32 -13.67 11.80 -10.18
N GLU A 33 -12.70 12.70 -10.37
CA GLU A 33 -12.96 14.04 -10.92
C GLU A 33 -13.33 14.01 -12.42
N GLU A 34 -12.77 13.05 -13.16
CA GLU A 34 -13.01 12.88 -14.60
C GLU A 34 -14.21 11.97 -14.92
N MET A 35 -14.76 11.27 -13.91
CA MET A 35 -15.95 10.43 -14.08
C MET A 35 -17.11 11.23 -14.69
N PRO A 36 -17.79 10.69 -15.72
CA PRO A 36 -18.93 11.36 -16.32
C PRO A 36 -20.02 11.66 -15.27
N GLU A 37 -20.70 12.81 -15.39
CA GLU A 37 -21.77 13.24 -14.46
C GLU A 37 -22.97 12.25 -14.35
N TYR A 38 -22.99 11.20 -15.16
CA TYR A 38 -24.02 10.16 -15.23
C TYR A 38 -23.50 8.76 -14.90
N GLU A 39 -22.27 8.63 -14.40
CA GLU A 39 -21.70 7.40 -13.88
C GLU A 39 -21.39 7.56 -12.39
N GLU A 40 -21.60 6.50 -11.61
CA GLU A 40 -21.30 6.48 -10.18
C GLU A 40 -20.63 5.15 -9.80
N GLU A 41 -19.68 5.19 -8.86
CA GLU A 41 -19.13 3.98 -8.26
C GLU A 41 -20.24 3.24 -7.50
N SER A 42 -20.43 1.96 -7.84
CA SER A 42 -21.35 1.08 -7.13
C SER A 42 -20.64 0.23 -6.07
N ASP A 43 -19.40 -0.18 -6.36
CA ASP A 43 -18.56 -1.00 -5.49
C ASP A 43 -17.08 -0.83 -5.86
N PHE A 44 -16.19 -0.99 -4.87
CA PHE A 44 -14.75 -0.95 -5.04
C PHE A 44 -14.10 -2.18 -4.38
N ASP A 45 -13.37 -2.98 -5.16
CA ASP A 45 -12.68 -4.18 -4.68
C ASP A 45 -11.31 -3.83 -4.06
N PHE A 46 -11.35 -3.49 -2.77
CA PHE A 46 -10.15 -3.19 -1.97
C PHE A 46 -9.16 -4.36 -1.93
N ASP A 47 -9.64 -5.60 -1.84
CA ASP A 47 -8.76 -6.77 -1.77
C ASP A 47 -8.00 -6.95 -3.07
N SER A 48 -8.66 -6.78 -4.22
CA SER A 48 -8.00 -6.79 -5.53
C SER A 48 -7.00 -5.65 -5.68
N TYR A 49 -7.34 -4.43 -5.23
CA TYR A 49 -6.43 -3.29 -5.23
C TYR A 49 -5.16 -3.57 -4.41
N TYR A 50 -5.30 -3.99 -3.15
CA TYR A 50 -4.17 -4.30 -2.29
C TYR A 50 -3.33 -5.46 -2.83
N ASN A 51 -3.96 -6.48 -3.42
CA ASN A 51 -3.24 -7.59 -4.04
C ASN A 51 -2.43 -7.16 -5.28
N LYS A 52 -2.83 -6.10 -5.97
CA LYS A 52 -2.03 -5.52 -7.07
C LYS A 52 -0.79 -4.77 -6.60
N PHE A 53 -0.72 -4.37 -5.33
CA PHE A 53 0.50 -3.79 -4.74
C PHE A 53 1.59 -4.84 -4.45
N ILE A 54 1.19 -6.09 -4.16
CA ILE A 54 2.12 -7.16 -3.75
C ILE A 54 3.27 -7.35 -4.74
N PRO A 55 3.06 -7.41 -6.07
CA PRO A 55 4.16 -7.55 -7.04
C PRO A 55 5.20 -6.43 -6.95
N PHE A 56 4.80 -5.17 -6.80
CA PHE A 56 5.73 -4.04 -6.72
C PHE A 56 6.58 -4.11 -5.45
N VAL A 57 5.96 -4.43 -4.31
CA VAL A 57 6.71 -4.62 -3.06
C VAL A 57 7.56 -5.89 -3.11
N GLN A 58 7.14 -6.93 -3.83
CA GLN A 58 7.92 -8.14 -4.02
C GLN A 58 9.21 -7.88 -4.82
N GLU A 59 9.20 -6.97 -5.79
CA GLU A 59 10.42 -6.56 -6.50
C GLU A 59 11.44 -5.92 -5.55
N TRP A 60 10.99 -5.02 -4.67
CA TRP A 60 11.83 -4.46 -3.62
C TRP A 60 12.31 -5.51 -2.62
N ALA A 61 11.42 -6.42 -2.20
CA ALA A 61 11.77 -7.53 -1.31
C ALA A 61 12.84 -8.45 -1.93
N ASN A 62 12.82 -8.65 -3.26
CA ASN A 62 13.85 -9.40 -3.97
C ASN A 62 15.20 -8.69 -3.87
N GLU A 63 15.28 -7.38 -4.14
CA GLU A 63 16.52 -6.60 -3.99
C GLU A 63 17.05 -6.65 -2.55
N VAL A 64 16.16 -6.48 -1.57
CA VAL A 64 16.51 -6.60 -0.14
C VAL A 64 17.08 -7.99 0.15
N SER A 65 16.45 -9.05 -0.36
CA SER A 65 16.90 -10.42 -0.11
C SER A 65 18.28 -10.71 -0.71
N GLU A 66 18.60 -10.17 -1.90
CA GLU A 66 19.90 -10.31 -2.53
C GLU A 66 21.02 -9.68 -1.70
N ARG A 67 20.79 -8.47 -1.18
CA ARG A 67 21.76 -7.78 -0.31
C ARG A 67 21.88 -8.44 1.06
N LEU A 68 20.77 -8.95 1.59
CA LEU A 68 20.74 -9.62 2.88
C LEU A 68 21.19 -11.09 2.82
N TYR A 69 21.58 -11.60 1.66
CA TYR A 69 22.16 -12.95 1.54
C TYR A 69 23.44 -13.12 2.39
N GLY A 70 24.24 -12.06 2.51
CA GLY A 70 25.41 -12.00 3.40
C GLY A 70 25.06 -12.15 4.89
N TYR A 71 23.81 -11.90 5.25
CA TYR A 71 23.27 -11.94 6.62
C TYR A 71 22.46 -13.23 6.90
N GLY A 72 22.35 -14.13 5.91
CA GLY A 72 21.68 -15.42 6.07
C GLY A 72 20.27 -15.49 5.51
N VAL A 73 19.77 -14.43 4.88
CA VAL A 73 18.49 -14.44 4.16
C VAL A 73 18.66 -15.17 2.82
N ASN A 74 17.75 -16.07 2.48
CA ASN A 74 17.68 -16.73 1.18
C ASN A 74 16.68 -16.01 0.25
N SER A 75 15.48 -15.75 0.76
CA SER A 75 14.42 -15.04 0.02
C SER A 75 13.45 -14.38 0.97
N ILE A 76 12.77 -13.34 0.48
CA ILE A 76 11.68 -12.66 1.19
C ILE A 76 10.45 -12.76 0.30
N LYS A 77 9.36 -13.33 0.81
CA LYS A 77 8.09 -13.45 0.08
C LYS A 77 7.01 -12.61 0.75
N VAL A 78 6.44 -11.67 0.00
CA VAL A 78 5.26 -10.90 0.39
C VAL A 78 4.02 -11.72 0.09
N THR A 79 3.16 -11.94 1.09
CA THR A 79 2.07 -12.92 0.99
C THR A 79 0.69 -12.30 0.97
N SER A 80 0.45 -11.27 1.79
CA SER A 80 -0.81 -10.54 1.80
C SER A 80 -0.63 -9.18 2.47
N VAL A 81 -1.62 -8.31 2.29
CA VAL A 81 -1.76 -7.08 3.08
C VAL A 81 -2.61 -7.39 4.31
N GLY A 82 -2.21 -6.86 5.46
CA GLY A 82 -2.99 -6.85 6.69
C GLY A 82 -3.39 -5.42 7.00
N TYR A 83 -4.68 -5.22 7.29
CA TYR A 83 -5.24 -3.95 7.69
C TYR A 83 -5.94 -4.10 9.06
N PRO A 84 -5.90 -3.08 9.91
CA PRO A 84 -6.60 -3.12 11.19
C PRO A 84 -8.11 -3.25 10.95
N LYS A 85 -8.73 -4.27 11.57
CA LYS A 85 -10.12 -4.64 11.25
C LYS A 85 -11.21 -3.72 11.80
N GLU A 86 -10.89 -2.76 12.66
CA GLU A 86 -11.84 -1.82 13.26
C GLU A 86 -11.04 -0.86 14.15
N TYR A 87 -11.13 0.46 13.91
CA TYR A 87 -10.59 1.57 14.73
C TYR A 87 -9.05 1.74 14.87
N ASN A 88 -8.51 2.67 14.06
CA ASN A 88 -7.73 3.86 14.46
C ASN A 88 -6.40 3.79 15.26
N TYR A 89 -5.59 2.72 15.24
CA TYR A 89 -4.21 2.83 15.77
C TYR A 89 -3.11 2.04 15.04
N GLY A 90 -3.42 1.22 14.04
CA GLY A 90 -2.42 0.46 13.28
C GLY A 90 -2.13 1.10 11.93
N THR A 91 -0.86 1.32 11.59
CA THR A 91 -0.45 1.45 10.19
C THR A 91 -0.64 0.10 9.50
N ASP A 92 -1.05 0.11 8.23
CA ASP A 92 -1.13 -1.12 7.43
C ASP A 92 0.20 -1.89 7.44
N TRP A 93 0.13 -3.20 7.24
CA TRP A 93 1.33 -4.02 7.13
C TRP A 93 1.20 -5.05 6.03
N MET A 94 2.33 -5.60 5.61
CA MET A 94 2.35 -6.78 4.76
C MET A 94 2.82 -7.99 5.57
N ASN A 95 2.15 -9.12 5.35
CA ASN A 95 2.58 -10.42 5.86
C ASN A 95 3.70 -10.96 4.99
N VAL A 96 4.80 -11.36 5.62
CA VAL A 96 6.04 -11.73 4.93
C VAL A 96 6.58 -13.05 5.45
N GLU A 97 7.06 -13.89 4.54
CA GLU A 97 7.81 -15.10 4.85
C GLU A 97 9.27 -14.90 4.47
N VAL A 98 10.16 -14.89 5.46
CA VAL A 98 11.61 -14.80 5.27
C VAL A 98 12.19 -16.20 5.36
N GLU A 99 12.72 -16.70 4.25
CA GLU A 99 13.47 -17.95 4.22
C GLU A 99 14.94 -17.66 4.52
N PHE A 100 15.53 -18.42 5.44
CA PHE A 100 16.95 -18.39 5.78
C PHE A 100 17.70 -19.54 5.11
N CYS A 101 18.89 -19.27 4.57
CA CYS A 101 19.75 -20.26 3.94
C CYS A 101 20.38 -21.23 4.95
N ASP A 102 20.91 -22.39 4.54
CA ASP A 102 21.40 -23.42 5.47
C ASP A 102 22.46 -22.93 6.47
N GLU A 103 23.36 -22.04 6.04
CA GLU A 103 24.43 -21.47 6.86
C GLU A 103 24.03 -20.17 7.58
N TRP A 104 22.75 -19.82 7.60
CA TRP A 104 22.27 -18.53 8.12
C TRP A 104 22.79 -18.22 9.52
N ARG A 105 22.86 -19.22 10.41
CA ARG A 105 23.32 -19.02 11.79
C ARG A 105 24.79 -18.61 11.84
N GLN A 106 25.63 -19.21 11.00
CA GLN A 106 27.06 -18.84 10.93
C GLN A 106 27.22 -17.42 10.39
N LYS A 107 26.47 -17.08 9.32
CA LYS A 107 26.45 -15.72 8.77
C LYS A 107 25.97 -14.70 9.79
N MET A 108 24.91 -15.00 10.53
CA MET A 108 24.39 -14.17 11.61
C MET A 108 25.44 -13.89 12.68
N LEU A 109 26.06 -14.95 13.21
CA LEU A 109 27.12 -14.84 14.23
C LEU A 109 28.34 -14.06 13.73
N SER A 110 28.68 -14.17 12.43
CA SER A 110 29.79 -13.42 11.83
C SER A 110 29.51 -11.92 11.61
N ASN A 111 28.24 -11.52 11.65
CA ASN A 111 27.81 -10.16 11.34
C ASN A 111 27.23 -9.40 12.54
N ILE A 112 26.75 -10.09 13.59
CA ILE A 112 26.10 -9.44 14.73
C ILE A 112 26.95 -8.34 15.37
N SER A 113 28.23 -8.60 15.63
CA SER A 113 29.12 -7.59 16.21
C SER A 113 29.37 -6.42 15.26
N LYS A 114 29.31 -6.63 13.93
CA LYS A 114 29.42 -5.55 12.94
C LYS A 114 28.15 -4.71 12.84
N ILE A 115 27.00 -5.28 13.18
CA ILE A 115 25.71 -4.59 13.22
C ILE A 115 25.63 -3.75 14.51
N VAL A 116 25.89 -4.36 15.66
CA VAL A 116 25.79 -3.69 16.97
C VAL A 116 26.78 -2.53 17.11
N ASN A 117 27.93 -2.62 16.44
CA ASN A 117 28.92 -1.54 16.43
C ASN A 117 28.71 -0.48 15.34
N ASP A 118 27.75 -0.66 14.42
CA ASP A 118 27.46 0.27 13.34
C ASP A 118 26.66 1.49 13.81
N ASP A 119 27.08 2.69 13.43
CA ASP A 119 26.47 3.94 13.93
C ASP A 119 25.03 4.13 13.45
N LYS A 120 24.67 3.65 12.24
CA LYS A 120 23.28 3.73 11.75
C LYS A 120 22.39 2.79 12.56
N CYS A 121 22.89 1.60 12.83
CA CYS A 121 22.18 0.58 13.61
C CYS A 121 21.95 1.05 15.06
N LYS A 122 22.97 1.63 15.70
CA LYS A 122 22.85 2.25 17.04
C LYS A 122 21.78 3.33 17.05
N LYS A 123 21.86 4.28 16.12
CA LYS A 123 20.88 5.37 16.00
C LYS A 123 19.45 4.85 15.79
N TYR A 124 19.30 3.80 14.96
CA TYR A 124 18.00 3.16 14.75
C TYR A 124 17.47 2.52 16.05
N ALA A 125 18.31 1.72 16.73
CA ALA A 125 17.93 1.03 17.95
C ALA A 125 17.56 2.00 19.09
N GLU A 126 18.34 3.06 19.29
CA GLU A 126 18.06 4.10 20.31
C GLU A 126 16.70 4.79 20.10
N THR A 127 16.24 4.87 18.86
CA THR A 127 14.98 5.51 18.50
C THR A 127 13.79 4.55 18.62
N ASN A 128 13.96 3.30 18.18
CA ASN A 128 12.86 2.36 17.94
C ASN A 128 12.76 1.19 18.94
N TYR A 129 13.86 0.79 19.58
CA TYR A 129 13.92 -0.37 20.48
C TYR A 129 14.10 0.07 21.93
N ARG A 130 13.10 0.82 22.42
CA ARG A 130 13.05 1.25 23.81
C ARG A 130 11.61 1.36 24.29
N SER A 131 11.42 1.15 25.57
CA SER A 131 10.16 1.51 26.22
C SER A 131 10.05 3.04 26.30
N VAL A 132 8.85 3.56 26.04
CA VAL A 132 8.51 4.98 26.19
C VAL A 132 7.25 5.11 27.03
N SER A 133 6.91 6.32 27.49
CA SER A 133 5.70 6.52 28.27
C SER A 133 4.46 6.04 27.49
N GLY A 134 3.75 5.05 28.04
CA GLY A 134 2.56 4.45 27.40
C GLY A 134 2.83 3.27 26.47
N TYR A 135 4.10 2.90 26.22
CA TYR A 135 4.44 1.76 25.37
C TYR A 135 5.62 0.96 25.93
N ILE A 136 5.44 -0.36 26.05
CA ILE A 136 6.48 -1.27 26.56
C ILE A 136 7.10 -2.01 25.38
N PHE A 137 8.41 -1.89 25.24
CA PHE A 137 9.18 -2.74 24.34
C PHE A 137 9.51 -4.05 25.05
N LEU A 138 9.17 -5.18 24.42
CA LEU A 138 9.37 -6.53 24.98
C LEU A 138 10.65 -7.22 24.47
N GLY A 139 11.51 -6.49 23.76
CA GLY A 139 12.82 -6.98 23.33
C GLY A 139 13.93 -6.59 24.32
N PRO A 140 15.20 -6.84 23.95
CA PRO A 140 16.35 -6.52 24.77
C PRO A 140 16.42 -5.03 25.15
N GLU A 141 16.91 -4.73 26.35
CA GLU A 141 17.05 -3.37 26.88
C GLU A 141 18.04 -2.53 26.08
N ASP A 142 19.11 -3.16 25.60
CA ASP A 142 20.12 -2.52 24.76
C ASP A 142 20.74 -3.48 23.73
N LEU A 143 21.58 -2.91 22.84
CA LEU A 143 22.25 -3.69 21.80
C LEU A 143 23.28 -4.70 22.34
N LYS A 144 23.81 -4.53 23.56
CA LYS A 144 24.74 -5.49 24.16
C LYS A 144 23.98 -6.71 24.68
N GLU A 145 22.83 -6.49 25.33
CA GLU A 145 21.93 -7.58 25.70
C GLU A 145 21.45 -8.31 24.45
N PHE A 146 21.02 -7.57 23.41
CA PHE A 146 20.64 -8.16 22.14
C PHE A 146 21.74 -9.05 21.53
N GLU A 147 22.98 -8.55 21.45
CA GLU A 147 24.13 -9.33 20.95
C GLU A 147 24.33 -10.62 21.73
N LYS A 148 24.29 -10.53 23.06
CA LYS A 148 24.45 -11.68 23.94
C LYS A 148 23.32 -12.71 23.73
N GLU A 149 22.07 -12.25 23.73
CA GLU A 149 20.90 -13.12 23.64
C GLU A 149 20.79 -13.83 22.29
N ILE A 150 21.09 -13.13 21.19
CA ILE A 150 21.04 -13.74 19.85
C ILE A 150 22.18 -14.75 19.62
N ILE A 151 23.35 -14.54 20.26
CA ILE A 151 24.48 -15.48 20.21
C ILE A 151 24.21 -16.72 21.06
N GLU A 152 23.85 -16.51 22.33
CA GLU A 152 23.71 -17.58 23.32
C GLU A 152 22.45 -18.42 23.05
N ARG A 153 21.36 -17.80 22.58
CA ARG A 153 20.05 -18.42 22.28
C ARG A 153 19.61 -19.39 23.37
N LYS A 154 19.77 -18.97 24.62
CA LYS A 154 19.39 -19.72 25.82
C LYS A 154 17.90 -19.99 25.78
N SER A 155 17.48 -21.25 25.94
CA SER A 155 16.07 -21.63 25.93
C SER A 155 15.27 -21.01 27.08
N ASP A 156 15.96 -20.48 28.09
CA ASP A 156 15.46 -19.84 29.30
C ASP A 156 15.57 -18.31 29.29
N SER A 157 16.00 -17.68 28.18
CA SER A 157 16.20 -16.22 28.13
C SER A 157 14.92 -15.38 28.22
N GLY A 158 13.75 -16.00 28.11
CA GLY A 158 12.45 -15.32 28.22
C GLY A 158 12.02 -14.52 26.99
N TYR A 159 12.93 -14.23 26.06
CA TYR A 159 12.63 -13.55 24.80
C TYR A 159 12.09 -14.52 23.74
N ASP A 160 11.05 -14.10 23.03
CA ASP A 160 10.62 -14.80 21.83
C ASP A 160 11.72 -14.69 20.76
N VAL A 161 12.10 -15.84 20.19
CA VAL A 161 13.14 -15.93 19.17
C VAL A 161 12.78 -15.15 17.91
N THR A 162 11.49 -14.99 17.62
CA THR A 162 10.98 -14.20 16.50
C THR A 162 11.29 -12.72 16.66
N ILE A 163 11.16 -12.17 17.88
CA ILE A 163 11.53 -10.78 18.21
C ILE A 163 13.00 -10.53 17.91
N LEU A 164 13.89 -11.43 18.40
CA LEU A 164 15.32 -11.31 18.19
C LEU A 164 15.70 -11.39 16.70
N LEU A 165 15.06 -12.29 15.94
CA LEU A 165 15.32 -12.43 14.51
C LEU A 165 14.79 -11.25 13.69
N ASN A 166 13.61 -10.74 14.01
CA ASN A 166 13.05 -9.54 13.38
C ASN A 166 13.94 -8.32 13.64
N MET A 167 14.37 -8.15 14.90
CA MET A 167 15.32 -7.10 15.26
C MET A 167 16.65 -7.24 14.51
N TYR A 168 17.18 -8.45 14.36
CA TYR A 168 18.37 -8.73 13.56
C TYR A 168 18.19 -8.37 12.08
N LEU A 169 17.09 -8.78 11.46
CA LEU A 169 16.80 -8.52 10.06
C LEU A 169 16.64 -7.02 9.79
N THR A 170 15.91 -6.30 10.65
CA THR A 170 15.76 -4.85 10.54
C THR A 170 17.09 -4.13 10.69
N LEU A 171 17.94 -4.52 11.65
CA LEU A 171 19.26 -3.89 11.80
C LEU A 171 20.21 -4.25 10.65
N ALA A 172 20.14 -5.48 10.10
CA ALA A 172 20.87 -5.86 8.91
C ALA A 172 20.44 -5.03 7.69
N PHE A 173 19.13 -4.79 7.54
CA PHE A 173 18.59 -3.88 6.53
C PHE A 173 19.11 -2.45 6.72
N VAL A 174 19.04 -1.89 7.92
CA VAL A 174 19.55 -0.55 8.22
C VAL A 174 21.04 -0.42 7.94
N LYS A 175 21.81 -1.49 8.21
CA LYS A 175 23.23 -1.52 7.90
C LYS A 175 23.50 -1.41 6.39
N GLU A 176 22.80 -2.20 5.59
CA GLU A 176 23.01 -2.26 4.13
C GLU A 176 22.39 -1.07 3.39
N PHE A 177 21.17 -0.70 3.74
CA PHE A 177 20.36 0.27 3.00
C PHE A 177 20.29 1.64 3.69
N GLY A 178 20.56 1.72 5.00
CA GLY A 178 20.28 2.92 5.78
C GLY A 178 18.80 3.05 6.12
N PHE A 179 18.33 4.30 6.27
CA PHE A 179 16.96 4.62 6.69
C PHE A 179 15.97 4.69 5.51
N LYS A 180 16.10 3.76 4.56
CA LYS A 180 15.39 3.80 3.27
C LYS A 180 13.98 3.21 3.27
N ALA A 181 13.56 2.52 4.33
CA ALA A 181 12.24 1.84 4.36
C ALA A 181 11.06 2.78 4.04
N GLY A 182 11.13 4.05 4.47
CA GLY A 182 10.12 5.07 4.13
C GLY A 182 10.23 5.58 2.70
N GLU A 183 11.45 5.86 2.21
CA GLU A 183 11.69 6.32 0.84
C GLU A 183 11.23 5.26 -0.19
N ALA A 184 11.51 3.99 0.09
CA ALA A 184 11.13 2.87 -0.78
C ALA A 184 9.61 2.78 -1.00
N TRP A 185 8.80 3.03 0.05
CA TRP A 185 7.34 3.02 -0.09
C TRP A 185 6.85 4.12 -1.03
N SER A 186 7.40 5.32 -0.93
CA SER A 186 7.06 6.43 -1.81
C SER A 186 7.41 6.14 -3.26
N GLU A 187 8.61 5.61 -3.52
CA GLU A 187 9.06 5.24 -4.88
C GLU A 187 8.16 4.14 -5.49
N ILE A 188 7.82 3.12 -4.70
CA ILE A 188 6.91 2.04 -5.13
C ILE A 188 5.51 2.60 -5.43
N THR A 189 5.01 3.50 -4.60
CA THR A 189 3.68 4.09 -4.79
C THR A 189 3.62 4.95 -6.04
N GLU A 190 4.66 5.75 -6.30
CA GLU A 190 4.78 6.55 -7.53
C GLU A 190 4.82 5.66 -8.77
N TYR A 191 5.56 4.55 -8.72
CA TYR A 191 5.61 3.60 -9.82
C TYR A 191 4.26 2.89 -10.03
N ALA A 192 3.60 2.48 -8.95
CA ALA A 192 2.27 1.86 -8.99
C ALA A 192 1.23 2.82 -9.60
N TYR A 193 1.31 4.12 -9.32
CA TYR A 193 0.41 5.14 -9.87
C TYR A 193 0.38 5.14 -11.40
N GLY A 194 1.52 4.90 -12.05
CA GLY A 194 1.59 4.79 -13.52
C GLY A 194 1.09 3.45 -14.09
N CYS A 195 0.82 2.46 -13.25
CA CYS A 195 0.55 1.08 -13.68
C CYS A 195 -0.86 0.58 -13.34
N LEU A 196 -1.52 1.20 -12.35
CA LEU A 196 -2.84 0.80 -11.87
C LEU A 196 -3.92 1.70 -12.47
N SER A 197 -5.06 1.11 -12.86
CA SER A 197 -6.22 1.85 -13.34
C SER A 197 -7.39 1.68 -12.38
N TYR A 198 -8.11 2.77 -12.10
CA TYR A 198 -9.33 2.75 -11.29
C TYR A 198 -10.36 1.72 -11.78
N SER A 199 -10.52 1.62 -13.11
CA SER A 199 -11.46 0.69 -13.77
C SER A 199 -11.16 -0.81 -13.55
N ASP A 200 -9.95 -1.16 -13.07
CA ASP A 200 -9.62 -2.54 -12.72
C ASP A 200 -10.23 -2.97 -11.37
N PHE A 201 -10.67 -2.01 -10.55
CA PHE A 201 -11.09 -2.23 -9.16
C PHE A 201 -12.51 -1.74 -8.87
N ALA A 202 -12.95 -0.71 -9.59
CA ALA A 202 -14.24 -0.09 -9.39
C ALA A 202 -15.27 -0.60 -10.40
N THR A 203 -16.47 -0.93 -9.91
CA THR A 203 -17.63 -1.14 -10.78
C THR A 203 -18.42 0.15 -10.83
N THR A 204 -18.53 0.75 -12.02
CA THR A 204 -19.37 1.93 -12.23
C THR A 204 -20.73 1.53 -12.80
N GLU A 205 -21.78 2.21 -12.33
CA GLU A 205 -23.12 2.09 -12.87
C GLU A 205 -23.46 3.36 -13.66
N MET A 206 -23.95 3.17 -14.89
CA MET A 206 -24.56 4.26 -15.64
C MET A 206 -25.93 4.59 -15.03
N LEU A 207 -26.03 5.78 -14.45
CA LEU A 207 -27.28 6.33 -13.90
C LEU A 207 -28.30 6.64 -15.01
N ILE A 208 -27.81 6.93 -16.21
CA ILE A 208 -28.63 7.20 -17.40
C ILE A 208 -28.23 6.20 -18.48
N PRO A 209 -29.15 5.34 -18.96
CA PRO A 209 -28.82 4.37 -19.99
C PRO A 209 -28.32 5.05 -21.27
N GLU A 210 -27.28 4.49 -21.88
CA GLU A 210 -26.71 4.97 -23.14
C GLU A 210 -27.78 5.10 -24.24
N GLY A 211 -27.74 6.18 -25.03
CA GLY A 211 -28.77 6.48 -26.04
C GLY A 211 -30.07 7.10 -25.49
N SER A 212 -30.14 7.33 -24.17
CA SER A 212 -31.27 8.05 -23.54
C SER A 212 -31.20 9.57 -23.74
N GLU A 213 -30.28 10.10 -24.57
CA GLU A 213 -30.14 11.56 -24.69
C GLU A 213 -31.38 12.24 -25.30
N HIS A 214 -32.22 11.46 -25.97
CA HIS A 214 -33.51 11.89 -26.46
C HIS A 214 -34.50 12.23 -25.34
N LEU A 215 -34.37 11.61 -24.17
CA LEU A 215 -35.20 11.90 -22.98
C LEU A 215 -34.90 13.30 -22.42
N PHE A 216 -33.72 13.88 -22.70
CA PHE A 216 -33.42 15.29 -22.37
C PHE A 216 -34.07 16.29 -23.33
N LYS A 217 -34.52 15.84 -24.51
CA LYS A 217 -35.18 16.69 -25.51
C LYS A 217 -36.70 16.68 -25.34
N ASP A 218 -37.28 15.59 -24.84
CA ASP A 218 -38.71 15.46 -24.57
C ASP A 218 -38.96 14.92 -23.15
N ILE A 219 -39.00 15.88 -22.21
CA ILE A 219 -39.11 15.66 -20.76
C ILE A 219 -40.51 15.24 -20.31
N TYR A 220 -41.47 15.09 -21.23
CA TYR A 220 -42.88 14.79 -20.90
C TYR A 220 -43.28 13.34 -21.18
N THR A 221 -42.31 12.47 -21.45
CA THR A 221 -42.57 11.04 -21.68
C THR A 221 -42.54 10.26 -20.37
N ALA A 222 -43.37 9.21 -20.26
CA ALA A 222 -43.38 8.33 -19.09
C ALA A 222 -42.00 7.70 -18.78
N LYS A 223 -41.20 7.45 -19.83
CA LYS A 223 -39.81 6.96 -19.68
C LYS A 223 -38.87 8.00 -19.09
N ALA A 224 -39.02 9.27 -19.47
CA ALA A 224 -38.25 10.35 -18.86
C ALA A 224 -38.64 10.56 -17.39
N ASP A 225 -39.92 10.35 -17.07
CA ASP A 225 -40.46 10.44 -15.70
C ASP A 225 -39.98 9.28 -14.82
N GLU A 226 -39.99 8.04 -15.31
CA GLU A 226 -39.41 6.89 -14.59
C GLU A 226 -37.90 7.06 -14.34
N LEU A 227 -37.14 7.47 -15.36
CA LEU A 227 -35.71 7.75 -15.21
C LEU A 227 -35.46 8.90 -14.22
N TYR A 228 -36.31 9.93 -14.24
CA TYR A 228 -36.26 11.03 -13.28
C TYR A 228 -36.52 10.57 -11.85
N HIS A 229 -37.52 9.71 -11.62
CA HIS A 229 -37.79 9.16 -10.29
C HIS A 229 -36.67 8.28 -9.79
N HIS A 230 -36.07 7.46 -10.66
CA HIS A 230 -34.92 6.63 -10.31
C HIS A 230 -33.69 7.48 -9.89
N VAL A 231 -33.41 8.56 -10.62
CA VAL A 231 -32.33 9.50 -10.29
C VAL A 231 -32.68 10.35 -9.06
N LEU A 232 -33.94 10.75 -8.88
CA LEU A 232 -34.40 11.55 -7.75
C LEU A 232 -34.39 10.78 -6.42
N ASP A 233 -34.71 9.48 -6.45
CA ASP A 233 -34.61 8.61 -5.27
C ASP A 233 -33.15 8.44 -4.81
N LYS A 234 -32.17 8.49 -5.73
CA LYS A 234 -30.74 8.36 -5.43
C LYS A 234 -30.06 9.68 -5.02
N PHE A 235 -30.43 10.82 -5.63
CA PHE A 235 -29.74 12.13 -5.45
C PHE A 235 -30.58 13.26 -4.82
N GLY A 236 -31.87 13.04 -4.57
CA GLY A 236 -32.79 14.09 -4.12
C GLY A 236 -33.08 15.14 -5.20
N TRP A 237 -33.63 16.30 -4.80
CA TRP A 237 -34.24 17.29 -5.70
C TRP A 237 -33.26 18.09 -6.60
N ALA A 238 -31.96 17.79 -6.57
CA ALA A 238 -30.91 18.61 -7.20
C ALA A 238 -30.95 18.61 -8.75
N TRP A 239 -31.62 17.64 -9.38
CA TRP A 239 -31.54 17.40 -10.82
C TRP A 239 -32.16 18.50 -11.72
N ARG A 240 -33.08 19.33 -11.20
CA ARG A 240 -33.65 20.46 -11.96
C ARG A 240 -32.91 21.78 -11.78
N ASP A 241 -31.78 21.79 -11.05
CA ASP A 241 -30.99 23.00 -10.84
C ASP A 241 -30.45 23.52 -12.20
N PRO A 242 -30.72 24.79 -12.57
CA PRO A 242 -30.24 25.40 -13.80
C PRO A 242 -28.73 25.26 -14.03
N LYS A 243 -27.91 25.06 -13.00
CA LYS A 243 -26.46 24.83 -13.16
C LYS A 243 -26.13 23.60 -14.00
N TYR A 244 -26.98 22.58 -14.01
CA TYR A 244 -26.83 21.37 -14.84
C TYR A 244 -27.36 21.56 -16.28
N ARG A 245 -28.10 22.65 -16.58
CA ARG A 245 -28.54 22.98 -17.95
C ARG A 245 -27.47 23.69 -18.78
N VAL A 246 -26.51 24.37 -18.14
CA VAL A 246 -25.63 25.33 -18.83
C VAL A 246 -24.37 24.68 -19.42
N LYS A 247 -23.82 23.61 -18.81
CA LYS A 247 -22.63 22.90 -19.36
C LYS A 247 -22.90 22.25 -20.73
N TYR A 248 -24.12 21.80 -21.00
CA TYR A 248 -24.50 21.17 -22.27
C TYR A 248 -24.58 22.13 -23.48
N LEU A 249 -24.54 23.45 -23.25
CA LEU A 249 -24.49 24.44 -24.33
C LEU A 249 -23.07 24.71 -24.84
N ILE A 250 -22.03 24.46 -24.02
CA ILE A 250 -20.64 24.74 -24.40
C ILE A 250 -20.04 23.59 -25.25
N VAL A 251 -20.49 22.35 -25.04
CA VAL A 251 -20.00 21.18 -25.82
C VAL A 251 -20.51 21.19 -27.26
N LYS A 252 -21.59 21.92 -27.58
CA LYS A 252 -22.12 22.05 -28.95
C LYS A 252 -21.24 22.83 -29.93
N HIS A 253 -20.12 23.42 -29.50
CA HIS A 253 -19.23 24.22 -30.37
C HIS A 253 -17.76 23.81 -30.44
N LYS A 254 -17.34 22.68 -29.85
CA LYS A 254 -16.06 22.06 -30.21
C LYS A 254 -16.29 20.83 -31.08
N ALA A 255 -16.55 21.12 -32.35
CA ALA A 255 -16.38 20.16 -33.43
C ALA A 255 -14.94 19.60 -33.39
N VAL A 256 -14.86 18.27 -33.36
CA VAL A 256 -13.94 17.44 -34.14
C VAL A 256 -12.66 18.15 -34.58
N VAL A 257 -11.57 17.93 -33.85
CA VAL A 257 -10.24 17.82 -34.45
C VAL A 257 -9.73 16.42 -34.14
N VAL A 258 -10.05 15.48 -35.04
CA VAL A 258 -9.28 14.25 -35.19
C VAL A 258 -7.87 14.68 -35.58
N ARG A 259 -6.90 14.52 -34.70
CA ARG A 259 -5.51 14.36 -35.10
C ARG A 259 -5.18 12.89 -34.97
N GLU A 260 -5.12 12.23 -36.12
CA GLU A 260 -4.46 10.93 -36.29
C GLU A 260 -3.05 11.01 -35.68
N TYR A 261 -2.78 10.25 -34.62
CA TYR A 261 -1.42 9.83 -34.33
C TYR A 261 -1.19 8.52 -35.08
N ARG A 262 -0.51 8.63 -36.22
CA ARG A 262 0.13 7.48 -36.87
C ARG A 262 1.08 6.82 -35.88
N CYS A 263 0.81 5.56 -35.57
CA CYS A 263 1.83 4.61 -35.14
C CYS A 263 3.00 4.66 -36.14
N CYS A 264 4.17 5.09 -35.69
CA CYS A 264 5.44 4.70 -36.28
C CYS A 264 6.03 3.56 -35.45
N ARG A 265 6.50 2.55 -36.18
CA ARG A 265 7.19 1.34 -35.70
C ARG A 265 8.39 1.63 -34.82
#